data_AF-A0A4R6LKL5-F1
#
_entry.id   AF-A0A4R6LKL5-F1
#
_cell.length_a   1.000
_cell.length_b   1.000
_cell.length_c   1.000
_cell.angle_alpha   90.00
_cell.angle_beta   90.00
_cell.angle_gamma   90.00
#
_symmetry.space_group_name_H-M   'P 1'
#
loop_
_entity.id
_entity.type
_entity.pdbx_description
1 polymer ?
#
loop_
_entity_poly.entity_id
_entity_poly.type
_entity_poly.pdbx_seq_one_letter_code
_entity_poly.pdbx_strand_id
1 'polypeptide(L)'
;MKKVFIITIAFVIMLGLTFTNAHANYNMSWNFQKFNNPNARQVANNKAKTQDGLVESQEDALDQFAQSMERRLYSSVQSQIIDAIEEGNIGDVKNFQAGDLDISVTEANEEVFIEITDTITGESTIVTYSNNWGNSSN
;
A
#
# COMPACT_ATOMS: atom_id res chain seq x y z
N MET A 1 -67.31 -43.75 -1.25
CA MET A 1 -66.89 -43.05 -0.01
C MET A 1 -65.74 -43.75 0.72
N LYS A 2 -65.81 -45.06 1.01
CA LYS A 2 -64.73 -45.80 1.72
C LYS A 2 -63.33 -45.68 1.10
N LYS A 3 -63.22 -45.69 -0.24
CA LYS A 3 -61.93 -45.56 -0.96
C LYS A 3 -61.30 -44.18 -0.78
N VAL A 4 -62.11 -43.11 -0.76
CA VAL A 4 -61.64 -41.73 -0.57
C VAL A 4 -61.10 -41.56 0.85
N PHE A 5 -61.81 -42.11 1.84
CA PHE A 5 -61.40 -42.05 3.25
C PHE A 5 -60.04 -42.74 3.50
N ILE A 6 -59.79 -43.88 2.85
CA ILE A 6 -58.51 -44.59 2.95
C ILE A 6 -57.37 -43.77 2.33
N ILE A 7 -57.62 -43.11 1.19
CA ILE A 7 -56.62 -42.26 0.53
C ILE A 7 -56.28 -41.05 1.39
N THR A 8 -57.28 -40.41 2.01
CA THR A 8 -57.05 -39.26 2.90
C THR A 8 -56.23 -39.64 4.13
N ILE A 9 -56.51 -40.80 4.73
CA ILE A 9 -55.74 -41.30 5.88
C ILE A 9 -54.30 -41.61 5.49
N ALA A 10 -54.09 -42.28 4.36
CA ALA A 10 -52.75 -42.57 3.86
C ALA A 10 -51.95 -41.28 3.59
N PHE A 11 -52.61 -40.25 3.05
CA PHE A 11 -51.98 -38.95 2.78
C PHE A 11 -51.59 -38.21 4.06
N VAL A 12 -52.43 -38.24 5.10
CA VAL A 12 -52.14 -37.62 6.40
C VAL A 12 -50.99 -38.34 7.11
N ILE A 13 -50.93 -39.67 7.04
CA ILE A 13 -49.82 -40.46 7.60
C ILE A 13 -48.52 -40.15 6.86
N MET A 14 -48.56 -40.07 5.53
CA MET A 14 -47.40 -39.75 4.71
C MET A 14 -46.86 -38.34 5.02
N LEU A 15 -47.74 -37.35 5.22
CA LEU A 15 -47.37 -36.01 5.66
C LEU A 15 -46.76 -36.03 7.06
N GLY A 16 -47.38 -36.71 8.03
CA GLY A 16 -46.92 -36.77 9.41
C GLY A 16 -45.50 -37.32 9.59
N LEU A 17 -45.08 -38.25 8.73
CA LEU A 17 -43.74 -38.84 8.79
C LEU A 17 -42.63 -37.90 8.26
N THR A 18 -42.97 -36.87 7.49
CA THR A 18 -41.98 -35.94 6.90
C THR A 18 -41.62 -34.75 7.80
N PHE A 19 -42.28 -34.58 8.95
CA PHE A 19 -42.08 -33.43 9.85
C PHE A 19 -41.07 -33.66 10.98
N THR A 20 -40.41 -34.82 11.03
CA THR A 20 -39.36 -35.05 12.03
C THR A 20 -37.99 -34.91 11.35
N ASN A 21 -37.16 -34.00 11.87
CA ASN A 21 -35.73 -33.80 11.53
C ASN A 21 -35.37 -32.77 10.45
N ALA A 22 -35.83 -31.53 10.61
CA ALA A 22 -35.13 -30.37 10.04
C ALA A 22 -34.72 -29.40 11.16
N HIS A 23 -33.87 -29.85 12.08
CA HIS A 23 -33.15 -28.94 12.96
C HIS A 23 -31.98 -28.35 12.17
N ALA A 24 -31.95 -27.02 12.02
CA ALA A 24 -30.82 -26.31 11.43
C ALA A 24 -29.57 -26.56 12.29
N ASN A 25 -28.69 -27.44 11.83
CA ASN A 25 -27.53 -27.90 12.59
C ASN A 25 -26.27 -27.03 12.32
N TYR A 26 -26.47 -25.74 12.03
CA TYR A 26 -25.40 -24.80 11.78
C TYR A 26 -25.34 -23.80 12.93
N ASN A 27 -24.70 -24.20 14.03
CA ASN A 27 -24.13 -23.21 14.95
C ASN A 27 -22.88 -22.65 14.26
N MET A 28 -22.92 -21.39 13.82
CA MET A 28 -21.70 -20.67 13.49
C MET A 28 -20.91 -20.48 14.79
N SER A 29 -20.00 -21.42 15.09
CA SER A 29 -19.09 -21.30 16.23
C SER A 29 -17.87 -20.47 15.80
N TRP A 30 -17.77 -19.26 16.33
CA TRP A 30 -16.56 -18.46 16.20
C TRP A 30 -15.54 -18.92 17.25
N ASN A 31 -14.56 -19.70 16.80
CA ASN A 31 -13.44 -20.10 17.66
C ASN A 31 -12.35 -19.02 17.59
N PHE A 32 -12.30 -18.14 18.59
CA PHE A 32 -11.20 -17.19 18.74
C PHE A 32 -10.05 -17.86 19.48
N GLN A 33 -9.06 -18.36 18.73
CA GLN A 33 -7.78 -18.73 19.33
C GLN A 33 -7.07 -17.43 19.74
N LYS A 34 -6.73 -17.28 21.03
CA LYS A 34 -5.82 -16.21 21.46
C LYS A 34 -4.49 -16.41 20.74
N PHE A 35 -4.22 -15.57 19.74
CA PHE A 35 -2.94 -15.54 19.04
C PHE A 35 -1.82 -15.19 20.02
N ASN A 36 -1.22 -16.22 20.63
CA ASN A 36 0.06 -16.11 21.36
C ASN A 36 1.24 -16.41 20.41
N ASN A 37 1.14 -15.95 19.17
CA ASN A 37 2.20 -16.06 18.18
C ASN A 37 2.54 -14.64 17.67
N PRO A 38 3.70 -14.07 18.03
CA PRO A 38 4.12 -12.76 17.59
C PRO A 38 4.26 -12.68 16.05
N ASN A 39 4.57 -13.78 15.37
CA ASN A 39 4.67 -13.81 13.92
C ASN A 39 3.31 -13.65 13.24
N ALA A 40 2.24 -14.22 13.83
CA ALA A 40 0.88 -14.05 13.30
C ALA A 40 0.40 -12.60 13.39
N ARG A 41 0.84 -11.87 14.43
CA ARG A 41 0.57 -10.43 14.56
C ARG A 41 1.30 -9.62 13.50
N GLN A 42 2.56 -9.94 13.22
CA GLN A 42 3.32 -9.26 12.17
C GLN A 42 2.70 -9.50 10.78
N VAL A 43 2.32 -10.74 10.47
CA VAL A 43 1.65 -11.06 9.20
C VAL A 43 0.31 -10.34 9.07
N ALA A 44 -0.49 -10.30 10.14
CA ALA A 44 -1.75 -9.56 10.16
C ALA A 44 -1.53 -8.05 9.96
N ASN A 45 -0.51 -7.47 10.59
CA ASN A 45 -0.17 -6.05 10.44
C ASN A 45 0.33 -5.71 9.04
N ASN A 46 1.20 -6.55 8.46
CA ASN A 46 1.68 -6.36 7.09
C ASN A 46 0.52 -6.45 6.09
N LYS A 47 -0.36 -7.43 6.27
CA LYS A 47 -1.54 -7.58 5.42
C LYS A 47 -2.51 -6.41 5.56
N ALA A 48 -2.73 -5.90 6.78
CA ALA A 48 -3.55 -4.72 7.02
C ALA A 48 -2.96 -3.48 6.35
N LYS A 49 -1.65 -3.22 6.49
CA LYS A 49 -0.97 -2.11 5.81
C LYS A 49 -1.03 -2.19 4.29
N THR A 50 -0.83 -3.39 3.73
CA THR A 50 -0.99 -3.61 2.28
C THR A 50 -2.43 -3.36 1.84
N GLN A 51 -3.43 -3.77 2.62
CA GLN A 51 -4.83 -3.52 2.28
C GLN A 51 -5.20 -2.04 2.41
N ASP A 52 -4.73 -1.35 3.45
CA ASP A 52 -4.93 0.08 3.66
C ASP A 52 -4.39 0.90 2.47
N GLY A 53 -3.18 0.57 2.00
CA GLY A 53 -2.59 1.20 0.80
C GLY A 53 -3.19 0.74 -0.54
N LEU A 54 -4.05 -0.29 -0.57
CA LEU A 54 -4.75 -0.77 -1.77
C LEU A 54 -6.20 -0.25 -1.85
N VAL A 55 -6.69 0.45 -0.83
CA VAL A 55 -8.03 1.06 -0.82
C VAL A 55 -8.03 2.39 -1.60
N GLU A 56 -6.87 2.84 -2.10
CA GLU A 56 -6.83 3.95 -3.04
C GLU A 56 -7.50 3.57 -4.37
N SER A 57 -8.37 4.48 -4.78
CA SER A 57 -9.28 4.50 -5.92
C SER A 57 -8.77 3.74 -7.14
N GLN A 58 -9.70 3.14 -7.89
CA GLN A 58 -9.48 2.68 -9.27
C GLN A 58 -8.78 3.79 -10.08
N GLU A 59 -7.45 3.78 -10.12
CA GLU A 59 -6.65 4.83 -10.76
C GLU A 59 -6.95 4.84 -12.25
N ASP A 60 -7.30 6.01 -12.79
CA ASP A 60 -7.50 6.19 -14.23
C ASP A 60 -6.19 5.88 -14.97
N ALA A 61 -6.28 5.32 -16.18
CA ALA A 61 -5.10 5.03 -17.00
C ALA A 61 -4.32 6.32 -17.32
N LEU A 62 -5.00 7.47 -17.36
CA LEU A 62 -4.36 8.77 -17.49
C LEU A 62 -3.58 9.17 -16.23
N ASP A 63 -4.10 8.88 -15.05
CA ASP A 63 -3.42 9.19 -13.77
C ASP A 63 -2.17 8.31 -13.61
N GLN A 64 -2.27 7.02 -13.95
CA GLN A 64 -1.10 6.13 -13.96
C GLN A 64 -0.03 6.61 -14.93
N PHE A 65 -0.43 7.11 -16.11
CA PHE A 65 0.51 7.66 -17.07
C PHE A 65 1.17 8.95 -16.55
N ALA A 66 0.40 9.86 -15.97
CA ALA A 66 0.91 11.09 -15.37
C ALA A 66 1.92 10.78 -14.25
N GLN A 67 1.57 9.91 -13.30
CA GLN A 67 2.47 9.45 -12.24
C GLN A 67 3.73 8.79 -12.82
N SER A 68 3.61 8.01 -13.89
CA SER A 68 4.78 7.38 -14.53
C SER A 68 5.73 8.40 -15.17
N MET A 69 5.20 9.50 -15.73
CA MET A 69 5.99 10.60 -16.26
C MET A 69 6.67 11.39 -15.14
N GLU A 70 5.93 11.67 -14.07
CA GLU A 70 6.42 12.38 -12.91
C GLU A 70 7.58 11.63 -12.23
N ARG A 71 7.42 10.31 -12.04
CA ARG A 71 8.50 9.44 -11.55
C ARG A 71 9.75 9.48 -12.44
N ARG A 72 9.59 9.56 -13.76
CA ARG A 72 10.73 9.69 -14.69
C ARG A 72 11.39 11.06 -14.59
N LEU A 73 10.61 12.12 -14.40
CA LEU A 73 11.13 13.46 -14.18
C LEU A 73 11.98 13.50 -12.91
N TYR A 74 11.46 12.99 -11.79
CA TYR A 74 12.21 12.89 -10.54
C TYR A 74 13.49 12.08 -10.70
N SER A 75 13.41 10.91 -11.36
CA SER A 75 14.59 10.09 -11.62
C SER A 75 15.64 10.83 -12.46
N SER A 76 15.23 11.62 -13.46
CA SER A 76 16.15 12.39 -14.30
C SER A 76 16.83 13.51 -13.51
N VAL A 77 16.08 14.22 -12.68
CA VAL A 77 16.61 15.29 -11.83
C VAL A 77 17.57 14.71 -10.78
N GLN A 78 17.22 13.57 -10.17
CA GLN A 78 18.13 12.85 -9.27
C GLN A 78 19.44 12.48 -9.96
N SER A 79 19.40 11.92 -11.18
CA SER A 79 20.63 11.65 -11.95
C SER A 79 21.43 12.92 -12.20
N GLN A 80 20.80 14.03 -12.61
CA GLN A 80 21.49 15.30 -12.82
C GLN A 80 22.13 15.88 -11.54
N ILE A 81 21.49 15.67 -10.39
CA ILE A 81 22.06 16.04 -9.09
C ILE A 81 23.29 15.19 -8.80
N ILE A 82 23.20 13.87 -8.97
CA ILE A 82 24.33 12.95 -8.76
C ILE A 82 25.49 13.30 -9.69
N ASP A 83 25.23 13.47 -10.98
CA ASP A 83 26.25 13.84 -11.96
C ASP A 83 26.91 15.18 -11.58
N ALA A 84 26.12 16.16 -11.10
CA ALA A 84 26.66 17.43 -10.63
C ALA A 84 27.57 17.30 -9.41
N ILE A 85 27.23 16.40 -8.47
CA ILE A 85 28.06 16.05 -7.30
C ILE A 85 29.36 15.40 -7.77
N GLU A 86 29.28 14.38 -8.65
CA GLU A 86 30.44 13.62 -9.11
C GLU A 86 31.42 14.45 -9.95
N GLU A 87 30.91 15.37 -10.77
CA GLU A 87 31.74 16.27 -11.58
C GLU A 87 32.45 17.35 -10.75
N GLY A 88 32.16 17.45 -9.44
CA GLY A 88 32.64 18.54 -8.59
C GLY A 88 32.17 19.91 -9.08
N ASN A 89 31.06 19.93 -9.84
CA ASN A 89 30.47 21.14 -10.41
C ASN A 89 29.29 21.62 -9.56
N ILE A 90 29.50 21.54 -8.25
CA ILE A 90 28.70 22.18 -7.22
C ILE A 90 29.56 23.33 -6.76
N GLY A 91 29.32 24.52 -7.32
CA GLY A 91 29.95 25.75 -6.85
C GLY A 91 29.40 26.11 -5.47
N ASP A 92 28.64 27.21 -5.39
CA ASP A 92 28.03 27.66 -4.13
C ASP A 92 26.64 27.04 -3.91
N VAL A 93 25.77 27.08 -4.92
CA VAL A 93 24.41 26.50 -4.89
C VAL A 93 23.98 26.11 -6.30
N LYS A 94 23.45 24.90 -6.50
CA LYS A 94 22.86 24.45 -7.77
C LYS A 94 21.39 24.09 -7.58
N ASN A 95 20.52 24.80 -8.31
CA ASN A 95 19.07 24.61 -8.22
C ASN A 95 18.57 23.70 -9.34
N PHE A 96 17.69 22.78 -8.99
CA PHE A 96 16.99 21.88 -9.89
C PHE A 96 15.50 21.97 -9.59
N GLN A 97 14.67 21.89 -10.63
CA GLN A 97 13.21 21.90 -10.48
C GLN A 97 12.63 20.57 -10.98
N ALA A 98 11.76 19.96 -10.18
CA ALA A 98 11.04 18.77 -10.56
C ALA A 98 9.56 18.91 -10.18
N GLY A 99 8.71 19.22 -11.16
CA GLY A 99 7.30 19.50 -10.91
C GLY A 99 7.15 20.68 -9.95
N ASP A 100 6.49 20.43 -8.81
CA ASP A 100 6.23 21.41 -7.75
C ASP A 100 7.33 21.44 -6.67
N LEU A 101 8.44 20.71 -6.87
CA LEU A 101 9.58 20.70 -5.98
C LEU A 101 10.72 21.57 -6.52
N ASP A 102 11.21 22.48 -5.68
CA ASP A 102 12.45 23.23 -5.90
C ASP A 102 13.56 22.59 -5.05
N ILE A 103 14.66 22.22 -5.69
CA ILE A 103 15.74 21.43 -5.09
C ILE A 103 17.04 22.23 -5.18
N SER A 104 17.55 22.64 -4.03
CA SER A 104 18.81 23.36 -3.89
C SER A 104 19.89 22.43 -3.36
N VAL A 105 20.99 22.29 -4.11
CA VAL A 105 22.14 21.48 -3.73
C VAL A 105 23.30 22.40 -3.39
N THR A 106 23.80 22.29 -2.15
CA THR A 106 24.90 23.08 -1.60
C THR A 106 25.98 22.14 -1.08
N GLU A 107 27.25 22.41 -1.38
CA GLU A 107 28.38 21.67 -0.78
C GLU A 107 29.10 22.55 0.25
N ALA A 108 29.26 22.04 1.47
CA ALA A 108 30.02 22.71 2.51
C ALA A 108 30.74 21.70 3.42
N ASN A 109 32.01 21.96 3.74
CA ASN A 109 32.80 21.14 4.68
C ASN A 109 32.82 19.63 4.39
N GLU A 110 32.94 19.23 3.12
CA GLU A 110 32.89 17.82 2.69
C GLU A 110 31.54 17.13 2.93
N GLU A 111 30.46 17.91 3.05
CA GLU A 111 29.08 17.44 3.10
C GLU A 111 28.25 18.11 2.00
N VAL A 112 27.37 17.32 1.36
CA VAL A 112 26.38 17.79 0.39
C VAL A 112 25.04 17.92 1.08
N PHE A 113 24.47 19.13 1.04
CA PHE A 113 23.16 19.48 1.53
C PHE A 113 22.19 19.59 0.35
N ILE A 114 21.15 18.77 0.36
CA ILE A 114 20.05 18.82 -0.61
C ILE A 114 18.83 19.34 0.13
N GLU A 115 18.49 20.60 -0.09
CA GLU A 115 17.24 21.21 0.39
C GLU A 115 16.17 21.01 -0.68
N ILE A 116 15.07 20.36 -0.31
CA ILE A 116 13.90 20.13 -1.16
C ILE A 116 12.77 20.96 -0.58
N THR A 117 12.25 21.90 -1.36
CA THR A 117 11.14 22.77 -0.98
C THR A 117 9.94 22.49 -1.87
N ASP A 118 8.80 22.20 -1.24
CA ASP A 118 7.50 22.13 -1.92
C ASP A 118 6.99 23.55 -2.18
N THR A 119 6.79 23.88 -3.45
CA THR A 119 6.35 25.22 -3.89
C THR A 119 4.86 25.48 -3.67
N ILE A 120 4.06 24.44 -3.39
CA ILE A 120 2.62 24.54 -3.10
C ILE A 120 2.41 24.73 -1.60
N THR A 121 3.03 23.90 -0.78
CA THR A 121 2.83 23.92 0.69
C THR A 121 3.82 24.82 1.42
N GLY A 122 5.00 25.07 0.82
CA GLY A 122 6.11 25.79 1.45
C GLY A 122 6.88 24.94 2.46
N GLU A 123 6.58 23.63 2.57
CA GLU A 123 7.34 22.72 3.43
C GLU A 123 8.71 22.43 2.82
N SER A 124 9.74 22.41 3.65
CA SER A 124 11.10 22.05 3.22
C SER A 124 11.67 20.90 4.05
N THR A 125 12.49 20.10 3.38
CA THR A 125 13.29 19.04 4.01
C THR A 125 14.72 19.13 3.53
N ILE A 126 15.67 18.86 4.42
CA ILE A 126 17.09 18.90 4.10
C ILE A 126 17.65 17.50 4.28
N VAL A 127 18.26 16.98 3.23
CA VAL A 127 18.97 15.71 3.23
C VAL A 127 20.47 16.01 3.18
N THR A 128 21.20 15.53 4.19
CA THR A 128 22.65 15.70 4.27
C THR A 128 23.35 14.39 3.91
N TYR A 129 24.32 14.47 3.01
CA TYR A 129 25.21 13.38 2.63
C TYR A 129 26.65 13.76 2.99
N SER A 130 27.39 12.86 3.62
CA SER A 130 28.84 13.00 3.74
C SER A 130 29.53 12.59 2.44
N ASN A 131 30.60 13.28 2.04
CA ASN A 131 31.39 13.04 0.82
C ASN A 131 32.06 11.65 0.73
N ASN A 132 31.65 10.68 1.57
CA ASN A 132 32.04 9.29 1.43
C ASN A 132 31.19 8.53 0.38
N TRP A 133 30.61 9.26 -0.57
CA TRP A 133 29.96 8.71 -1.75
C TRP A 133 31.05 8.15 -2.68
N GLY A 134 31.24 6.83 -2.64
CA GLY A 134 32.11 6.12 -3.59
C GLY A 134 33.32 5.41 -2.99
N ASN A 135 33.69 5.63 -1.72
CA ASN A 135 34.81 4.92 -1.09
C ASN A 135 34.36 3.64 -0.36
N SER A 136 33.71 2.75 -1.11
CA SER A 136 33.62 1.32 -0.79
C SER A 136 34.47 0.56 -1.81
N SER A 137 35.78 0.84 -1.87
CA SER A 137 36.73 -0.02 -2.59
C SER A 137 37.74 -0.65 -1.63
N ASN A 138 37.40 -1.86 -1.17
CA ASN A 138 38.21 -3.07 -0.94
C ASN A 138 37.77 -3.84 0.31
#